data_AF-A0AAE4MY77-F1
#
_entry.id   AF-A0AAE4MY77-F1
#
_cell.length_a   1.000
_cell.length_b   1.000
_cell.length_c   1.000
_cell.angle_alpha   90.00
_cell.angle_beta   90.00
_cell.angle_gamma   90.00
#
_symmetry.space_group_name_H-M   'P 1'
#
loop_
_entity.id
_entity.type
_entity.pdbx_description
1 polymer ?
#
loop_
_entity_poly.entity_id
_entity_poly.type
_entity_poly.pdbx_seq_one_letter_code
_entity_poly.pdbx_strand_id
1 'polypeptide(L)'
;WAPGSSVVEFTPKQEKAIEKALSEGKTLPEGQPATLYEALVKDYTGRTPEAQSQTLVITHLNKDRRALNSLIHDARRENGETGKEEITLPVLVTSNIRDGELRKLSTWTAHKEAVALVDNVYHRISKVDKDNQLITLTDSEGKER
;
A
#
# COMPACT_ATOMS: atom_id res chain seq x y z
N TRP A 1 -23.40 -9.67 -8.93
CA TRP A 1 -24.26 -9.17 -7.84
C TRP A 1 -23.54 -8.02 -7.15
N ALA A 2 -24.25 -6.97 -6.72
CA ALA A 2 -23.68 -5.85 -5.97
C ALA A 2 -24.49 -5.65 -4.68
N PRO A 3 -23.85 -5.31 -3.56
CA PRO A 3 -24.54 -5.08 -2.29
C PRO A 3 -25.42 -3.82 -2.36
N GLY A 4 -26.47 -3.76 -1.54
CA GLY A 4 -27.31 -2.55 -1.44
C GLY A 4 -26.56 -1.31 -0.92
N SER A 5 -25.40 -1.51 -0.27
CA SER A 5 -24.48 -0.45 0.14
C SER A 5 -23.46 -0.07 -0.94
N SER A 6 -23.64 -0.51 -2.18
CA SER A 6 -22.73 -0.20 -3.28
C SER A 6 -22.78 1.29 -3.63
N VAL A 7 -21.62 1.93 -3.63
CA VAL A 7 -21.49 3.36 -3.91
C VAL A 7 -21.15 3.55 -5.39
N VAL A 8 -22.00 4.26 -6.12
CA VAL A 8 -21.78 4.57 -7.56
C VAL A 8 -20.77 5.70 -7.74
N GLU A 9 -20.82 6.71 -6.88
CA GLU A 9 -19.92 7.85 -6.89
C GLU A 9 -19.69 8.37 -5.47
N PHE A 10 -18.45 8.71 -5.15
CA PHE A 10 -18.08 9.34 -3.89
C PHE A 10 -17.16 10.54 -4.20
N THR A 11 -17.67 11.75 -3.96
CA THR A 11 -17.00 12.99 -4.35
C THR A 11 -16.31 13.67 -3.17
N PRO A 12 -15.23 14.44 -3.40
CA PRO A 12 -14.59 15.23 -2.34
C PRO A 12 -15.54 16.22 -1.66
N LYS A 13 -16.59 16.68 -2.36
CA LYS A 13 -17.61 17.56 -1.78
C LYS A 13 -18.47 16.82 -0.75
N GLN A 14 -18.86 15.58 -1.05
CA GLN A 14 -19.61 14.73 -0.11
C GLN A 14 -18.76 14.40 1.11
N GLU A 15 -17.49 14.03 0.91
CA GLU A 15 -16.56 13.72 2.01
C GLU A 15 -16.40 14.90 2.97
N LYS A 16 -16.14 16.11 2.45
CA LYS A 16 -16.04 17.32 3.28
C LYS A 16 -17.34 17.66 4.00
N ALA A 17 -18.50 17.39 3.39
CA ALA A 17 -19.79 17.61 4.04
C ALA A 17 -20.01 16.63 5.19
N ILE A 18 -19.58 15.37 5.03
CA ILE A 18 -19.61 14.34 6.07
C ILE A 18 -18.66 14.72 7.21
N GLU A 19 -17.41 15.09 6.92
CA GLU A 19 -16.44 15.55 7.91
C GLU A 19 -16.98 16.74 8.72
N LYS A 20 -17.57 17.72 8.02
CA LYS A 20 -18.19 18.87 8.67
C LYS A 20 -19.33 18.44 9.60
N ALA A 21 -20.24 17.60 9.13
CA ALA A 21 -21.36 17.10 9.94
C ALA A 21 -20.87 16.33 11.19
N LEU A 22 -19.84 15.49 11.05
CA LEU A 22 -19.22 14.78 12.17
C LEU A 22 -18.58 15.73 13.18
N SER A 23 -17.89 16.79 12.72
CA SER A 23 -17.31 17.81 13.59
C SER A 23 -18.37 18.66 14.33
N GLU A 24 -19.56 18.81 13.74
CA GLU A 24 -20.74 19.44 14.36
C GLU A 24 -21.50 18.49 15.31
N GLY A 25 -21.01 17.25 15.50
CA GLY A 25 -21.60 16.26 16.41
C GLY A 25 -22.81 15.51 15.85
N LYS A 26 -23.07 15.60 14.53
CA LYS A 26 -24.14 14.82 13.88
C LYS A 26 -23.66 13.39 13.65
N THR A 27 -24.55 12.42 13.89
CA THR A 27 -24.30 11.01 13.61
C THR A 27 -24.64 10.68 12.16
N LEU A 28 -23.81 9.85 11.53
CA LEU A 28 -24.11 9.30 10.22
C LEU A 28 -25.26 8.29 10.30
N PRO A 29 -26.14 8.22 9.29
CA PRO A 29 -27.11 7.14 9.14
C PRO A 29 -26.43 5.78 9.24
N GLU A 30 -27.14 4.81 9.81
CA GLU A 30 -26.61 3.46 9.99
C GLU A 30 -26.15 2.88 8.66
N GLY A 31 -24.87 2.53 8.60
CA GLY A 31 -24.25 1.96 7.41
C GLY A 31 -23.83 2.95 6.33
N GLN A 32 -23.95 4.26 6.53
CA GLN A 32 -23.31 5.24 5.65
C GLN A 32 -21.81 5.33 5.96
N PRO A 33 -20.93 5.15 4.96
CA PRO A 33 -19.49 5.29 5.16
C PRO A 33 -19.10 6.75 5.42
N ALA A 34 -18.15 6.98 6.33
CA ALA A 34 -17.66 8.32 6.64
C ALA A 34 -16.63 8.81 5.61
N THR A 35 -15.88 7.88 5.02
CA THR A 35 -14.76 8.17 4.10
C THR A 35 -14.86 7.37 2.80
N LEU A 36 -14.11 7.80 1.79
CA LEU A 36 -13.99 7.05 0.52
C LEU A 36 -13.48 5.62 0.75
N TYR A 37 -12.50 5.42 1.64
CA TYR A 37 -11.94 4.09 1.90
C TYR A 37 -12.95 3.18 2.58
N GLU A 38 -13.69 3.66 3.58
CA GLU A 38 -14.75 2.87 4.21
C GLU A 38 -15.83 2.48 3.22
N ALA A 39 -16.22 3.40 2.31
CA ALA A 39 -17.18 3.12 1.26
C ALA A 39 -16.73 1.97 0.35
N LEU A 40 -15.47 2.00 -0.08
CA LEU A 40 -14.89 0.97 -0.95
C LEU A 40 -14.74 -0.37 -0.22
N VAL A 41 -14.28 -0.37 1.04
CA VAL A 41 -14.15 -1.60 1.84
C VAL A 41 -15.50 -2.24 2.02
N LYS A 42 -16.52 -1.46 2.41
CA LYS A 42 -17.88 -1.96 2.63
C LYS A 42 -18.54 -2.46 1.33
N ASP A 43 -18.32 -1.79 0.20
CA ASP A 43 -18.78 -2.29 -1.09
C ASP A 43 -18.14 -3.63 -1.43
N TYR A 44 -16.81 -3.75 -1.25
CA TYR A 44 -16.09 -4.97 -1.61
C TYR A 44 -16.47 -6.14 -0.69
N THR A 45 -16.42 -5.96 0.63
CA THR A 45 -16.71 -7.02 1.60
C THR A 45 -18.20 -7.39 1.64
N GLY A 46 -19.08 -6.47 1.26
CA GLY A 46 -20.50 -6.73 1.10
C GLY A 46 -20.84 -7.65 -0.08
N ARG A 47 -19.90 -7.93 -1.00
CA ARG A 47 -20.10 -8.84 -2.17
C ARG A 47 -20.06 -10.32 -1.75
N THR A 48 -20.70 -11.20 -2.53
CA THR A 48 -20.54 -12.65 -2.35
C THR A 48 -19.11 -13.08 -2.68
N PRO A 49 -18.60 -14.20 -2.15
CA PRO A 49 -17.24 -14.67 -2.44
C PRO A 49 -16.93 -14.76 -3.95
N GLU A 50 -17.90 -15.21 -4.76
CA GLU A 50 -17.75 -15.28 -6.22
C GLU A 50 -17.61 -13.88 -6.83
N ALA A 51 -18.48 -12.95 -6.43
CA ALA A 51 -18.44 -11.58 -6.91
C ALA A 51 -17.16 -10.85 -6.45
N GLN A 52 -16.69 -11.09 -5.23
CA GLN A 52 -15.41 -10.57 -4.73
C GLN A 52 -14.24 -11.04 -5.61
N SER A 53 -14.20 -12.34 -5.96
CA SER A 53 -13.14 -12.92 -6.80
C SER A 53 -13.09 -12.33 -8.22
N GLN A 54 -14.24 -11.84 -8.71
CA GLN A 54 -14.40 -11.23 -10.03
C GLN A 54 -14.36 -9.69 -9.99
N THR A 55 -14.06 -9.08 -8.84
CA THR A 55 -14.01 -7.62 -8.68
C THR A 55 -12.58 -7.12 -8.64
N LEU A 56 -12.24 -6.21 -9.56
CA LEU A 56 -10.97 -5.48 -9.57
C LEU A 56 -11.17 -4.08 -8.98
N VAL A 57 -10.39 -3.75 -7.95
CA VAL A 57 -10.36 -2.40 -7.35
C VAL A 57 -9.13 -1.66 -7.86
N ILE A 58 -9.33 -0.51 -8.51
CA ILE A 58 -8.27 0.31 -9.10
C ILE A 58 -8.09 1.58 -8.30
N THR A 59 -6.85 1.91 -7.97
CA THR A 59 -6.47 3.16 -7.30
C THR A 59 -5.34 3.84 -8.07
N HIS A 60 -5.22 5.15 -7.95
CA HIS A 60 -4.21 5.93 -8.68
C HIS A 60 -2.81 5.78 -8.08
N LEU A 61 -2.69 5.70 -6.76
CA LEU A 61 -1.40 5.67 -6.06
C LEU A 61 -1.15 4.31 -5.40
N ASN A 62 0.10 3.85 -5.45
CA ASN A 62 0.53 2.66 -4.73
C ASN A 62 0.32 2.76 -3.22
N LYS A 63 0.41 3.98 -2.66
CA LYS A 63 0.12 4.23 -1.24
C LYS A 63 -1.33 3.91 -0.92
N ASP A 64 -2.25 4.42 -1.72
CA ASP A 64 -3.70 4.21 -1.54
C ASP A 64 -4.05 2.74 -1.73
N ARG A 65 -3.47 2.09 -2.76
CA ARG A 65 -3.63 0.65 -2.97
C ARG A 65 -3.26 -0.18 -1.73
N ARG A 66 -2.13 0.16 -1.08
CA ARG A 66 -1.68 -0.53 0.13
C ARG A 66 -2.60 -0.29 1.32
N ALA A 67 -2.97 0.97 1.54
CA ALA A 67 -3.90 1.32 2.61
C ALA A 67 -5.24 0.58 2.45
N LEU A 68 -5.81 0.63 1.24
CA LEU A 68 -7.08 -0.02 0.93
C LEU A 68 -6.99 -1.55 1.04
N ASN A 69 -5.93 -2.17 0.52
CA ASN A 69 -5.74 -3.62 0.66
C ASN A 69 -5.62 -4.05 2.12
N SER A 70 -4.98 -3.25 2.98
CA SER A 70 -4.90 -3.51 4.41
C SER A 70 -6.30 -3.50 5.03
N LEU A 71 -7.08 -2.45 4.76
CA LEU A 71 -8.45 -2.32 5.30
C LEU A 71 -9.38 -3.44 4.80
N ILE A 72 -9.28 -3.82 3.53
CA ILE A 72 -10.03 -4.97 2.99
C ILE A 72 -9.61 -6.26 3.69
N HIS A 73 -8.31 -6.47 3.89
CA HIS A 73 -7.81 -7.67 4.57
C HIS A 73 -8.32 -7.75 6.03
N ASP A 74 -8.27 -6.63 6.76
CA ASP A 74 -8.79 -6.55 8.13
C ASP A 74 -10.29 -6.83 8.18
N ALA A 75 -11.08 -6.25 7.28
CA ALA A 75 -12.52 -6.49 7.23
C ALA A 75 -12.86 -7.95 6.86
N ARG A 76 -12.11 -8.57 5.94
CA ARG A 76 -12.28 -10.00 5.60
C ARG A 76 -11.94 -10.92 6.76
N ARG A 77 -10.94 -10.54 7.57
CA ARG A 77 -10.57 -11.26 8.79
C ARG A 77 -11.67 -11.18 9.83
N GLU A 78 -12.22 -9.98 10.07
CA GLU A 78 -13.33 -9.77 11.00
C GLU A 78 -14.58 -10.56 10.58
N ASN A 79 -14.83 -10.68 9.27
CA ASN A 79 -15.89 -11.53 8.72
C ASN A 79 -15.60 -13.05 8.81
N GLY A 80 -14.39 -13.46 9.22
CA GLY A 80 -13.99 -14.86 9.28
C GLY A 80 -13.70 -15.50 7.91
N GLU A 81 -13.47 -14.69 6.87
CA GLU A 81 -13.16 -15.16 5.51
C GLU A 81 -11.68 -15.55 5.33
N THR A 82 -10.82 -15.17 6.27
CA THR A 82 -9.39 -15.51 6.27
C THR A 82 -9.08 -16.60 7.29
N GLY A 83 -7.89 -17.21 7.16
CA GLY A 83 -7.34 -18.04 8.25
C GLY A 83 -7.12 -17.22 9.53
N LYS A 84 -6.97 -17.92 10.65
CA LYS A 84 -6.66 -17.31 11.96
C LYS A 84 -5.21 -16.88 12.11
N GLU A 85 -4.33 -17.40 11.26
CA GLU A 85 -2.91 -17.10 11.28
C GLU A 85 -2.60 -15.93 10.35
N GLU A 86 -1.84 -14.97 10.88
CA GLU A 86 -1.27 -13.87 10.10
C GLU A 86 0.24 -14.05 10.00
N ILE A 87 0.76 -13.94 8.78
CA ILE A 87 2.19 -14.04 8.50
C ILE A 87 2.64 -12.72 7.88
N THR A 88 3.66 -12.10 8.48
CA THR A 88 4.30 -10.92 7.90
C THR A 88 5.34 -11.36 6.90
N LEU A 89 5.12 -11.01 5.62
CA LEU A 89 6.06 -11.30 4.54
C LEU A 89 6.79 -10.02 4.12
N PRO A 90 8.14 -10.01 4.08
CA PRO A 90 8.88 -8.89 3.52
C PRO A 90 8.67 -8.86 2.00
N VAL A 91 8.23 -7.72 1.47
CA VAL A 91 8.03 -7.51 0.04
C VAL A 91 8.88 -6.34 -0.42
N LEU A 92 9.61 -6.51 -1.52
CA LEU A 92 10.37 -5.43 -2.14
C LEU A 92 9.44 -4.52 -2.94
N VAL A 93 9.67 -3.21 -2.82
CA VAL A 93 8.99 -2.19 -3.62
C VAL A 93 10.02 -1.42 -4.42
N THR A 94 9.68 -1.09 -5.66
CA THR A 94 10.55 -0.27 -6.50
C THR A 94 10.68 1.13 -5.89
N SER A 95 11.92 1.62 -5.82
CA SER A 95 12.18 3.01 -5.47
C SER A 95 12.04 3.88 -6.71
N ASN A 96 11.35 5.02 -6.59
CA ASN A 96 11.17 5.98 -7.68
C ASN A 96 12.46 6.81 -7.89
N ILE A 97 13.53 6.15 -8.31
CA ILE A 97 14.83 6.77 -8.56
C ILE A 97 15.05 6.81 -10.07
N ARG A 98 15.41 7.98 -10.60
CA ARG A 98 15.77 8.12 -12.02
C ARG A 98 17.16 7.55 -12.29
N ASP A 99 17.40 7.03 -13.49
CA ASP A 99 18.71 6.47 -13.87
C ASP A 99 19.88 7.46 -13.61
N GLY A 100 19.70 8.74 -13.96
CA GLY A 100 20.70 9.78 -13.71
C GLY A 100 20.99 10.06 -12.23
N GLU A 101 20.05 9.75 -11.33
CA GLU A 101 20.25 9.93 -9.89
C GLU A 101 21.11 8.82 -9.29
N LEU A 102 21.09 7.60 -9.85
CA LEU A 102 21.97 6.51 -9.43
C LEU A 102 23.46 6.80 -9.69
N ARG A 103 23.80 7.81 -10.49
CA ARG A 103 25.18 8.27 -10.65
C ARG A 103 25.66 9.15 -9.49
N LYS A 104 24.76 9.64 -8.64
CA LYS A 104 25.08 10.53 -7.52
C LYS A 104 25.23 9.74 -6.24
N LEU A 105 26.37 9.90 -5.56
CA LEU A 105 26.63 9.26 -4.26
C LEU A 105 25.60 9.67 -3.19
N SER A 106 25.04 10.88 -3.28
CA SER A 106 23.98 11.36 -2.39
C SER A 106 22.74 10.46 -2.42
N THR A 107 22.41 9.90 -3.58
CA THR A 107 21.26 8.99 -3.76
C THR A 107 21.46 7.71 -2.96
N TRP A 108 22.61 7.05 -3.12
CA TRP A 108 22.98 5.85 -2.36
C TRP A 108 23.06 6.11 -0.86
N THR A 109 23.54 7.29 -0.47
CA THR A 109 23.58 7.71 0.93
C THR A 109 22.18 7.85 1.53
N ALA A 110 21.21 8.35 0.75
CA ALA A 110 19.82 8.48 1.18
C ALA A 110 19.08 7.13 1.22
N HIS A 111 19.56 6.15 0.45
CA HIS A 111 19.00 4.80 0.34
C HIS A 111 19.90 3.72 0.95
N LYS A 112 20.58 4.04 2.06
CA LYS A 112 21.35 3.04 2.83
C LYS A 112 20.46 1.84 3.18
N GLU A 113 21.05 0.65 3.16
CA GLU A 113 20.36 -0.63 3.42
C GLU A 113 19.29 -1.03 2.40
N ALA A 114 19.03 -0.21 1.38
CA ALA A 114 18.11 -0.59 0.32
C ALA A 114 18.68 -1.76 -0.50
N VAL A 115 17.77 -2.46 -1.16
CA VAL A 115 18.10 -3.60 -2.02
C VAL A 115 18.15 -3.11 -3.47
N ALA A 116 19.26 -3.37 -4.13
CA ALA A 116 19.47 -3.14 -5.55
C ALA A 116 19.47 -4.47 -6.31
N LEU A 117 18.85 -4.49 -7.48
CA LEU A 117 18.93 -5.61 -8.41
C LEU A 117 20.02 -5.32 -9.44
N VAL A 118 21.11 -6.08 -9.41
CA VAL A 118 22.25 -5.92 -10.32
C VAL A 118 22.60 -7.29 -10.87
N ASP A 119 22.73 -7.43 -12.19
CA ASP A 119 23.04 -8.70 -12.86
C ASP A 119 22.07 -9.86 -12.47
N ASN A 120 20.79 -9.53 -12.28
CA ASN A 120 19.73 -10.45 -11.77
C ASN A 120 19.94 -10.98 -10.35
N VAL A 121 20.84 -10.39 -9.58
CA VAL A 121 21.08 -10.72 -8.17
C VAL A 121 20.69 -9.54 -7.29
N TYR A 122 19.97 -9.85 -6.21
CA TYR A 122 19.64 -8.85 -5.20
C TYR A 122 20.83 -8.65 -4.27
N HIS A 123 21.27 -7.39 -4.18
CA HIS A 123 22.29 -6.97 -3.24
C HIS A 123 21.75 -5.92 -2.29
N ARG A 124 22.15 -5.97 -1.02
CA ARG A 124 21.91 -4.92 -0.04
C ARG A 124 23.05 -3.91 -0.08
N ILE A 125 22.73 -2.63 -0.01
CA ILE A 125 23.73 -1.56 0.14
C ILE A 125 24.27 -1.62 1.58
N SER A 126 25.51 -2.07 1.75
CA SER A 126 26.14 -2.26 3.06
C SER A 126 26.96 -1.06 3.50
N LYS A 127 27.69 -0.42 2.57
CA LYS A 127 28.55 0.73 2.88
C LYS A 127 28.52 1.76 1.75
N VAL A 128 28.61 3.04 2.13
CA VAL A 128 28.83 4.15 1.19
C VAL A 128 30.02 4.94 1.70
N ASP A 129 31.11 4.94 0.93
CA ASP A 129 32.35 5.67 1.19
C ASP A 129 32.34 6.98 0.38
N LYS A 130 32.31 8.11 1.10
CA LYS A 130 32.24 9.44 0.48
C LYS A 130 33.56 9.94 -0.06
N ASP A 131 34.65 9.57 0.60
CA ASP A 131 35.98 10.06 0.26
C ASP A 131 36.47 9.38 -1.01
N ASN A 132 36.18 8.08 -1.13
CA ASN A 132 36.56 7.28 -2.29
C ASN A 132 35.46 7.18 -3.37
N GLN A 133 34.27 7.75 -3.12
CA GLN A 133 33.08 7.65 -3.98
C GLN A 133 32.67 6.19 -4.31
N LEU A 134 32.84 5.29 -3.35
CA LEU A 134 32.55 3.86 -3.51
C LEU A 134 31.27 3.47 -2.78
N ILE A 135 30.55 2.51 -3.34
CA ILE A 135 29.40 1.87 -2.72
C ILE A 135 29.69 0.38 -2.68
N THR A 136 29.57 -0.21 -1.49
CA THR A 136 29.72 -1.65 -1.30
C THR A 136 28.34 -2.29 -1.31
N LEU A 137 28.20 -3.32 -2.13
CA LEU A 137 26.98 -4.11 -2.24
C LEU A 137 27.24 -5.52 -1.71
N THR A 138 26.33 -6.05 -0.91
CA THR A 138 26.46 -7.39 -0.31
C THR A 138 25.30 -8.26 -0.76
N ASP A 139 25.59 -9.45 -1.31
CA ASP A 139 24.55 -10.42 -1.66
C ASP A 139 24.01 -11.17 -0.42
N SER A 140 23.11 -12.13 -0.65
CA SER A 140 22.53 -12.96 0.41
C SER A 140 23.53 -13.90 1.11
N GLU A 141 24.67 -14.18 0.46
CA GLU A 141 25.74 -15.04 1.01
C GLU A 141 26.78 -14.23 1.79
N GLY A 142 26.62 -12.91 1.85
CA GLY A 142 27.55 -12.01 2.54
C GLY A 142 28.75 -11.61 1.68
N LYS A 143 28.76 -11.95 0.39
CA LYS A 143 29.85 -11.57 -0.51
C LYS A 143 29.70 -10.12 -0.95
N GLU A 144 30.79 -9.37 -0.78
CA GLU A 144 30.87 -7.96 -1.17
C GLU A 144 31.30 -7.80 -2.63
N ARG A 145 30.81 -6.73 -3.26
CA ARG A 145 31.24 -6.23 -4.57
C ARG A 145 31.32 -4.70 -4.57
#